data_AF-A0A3P6R0H5-F1
#
_entry.id   AF-A0A3P6R0H5-F1
#
_cell.length_a   1.000
_cell.length_b   1.000
_cell.length_c   1.000
_cell.angle_alpha   90.00
_cell.angle_beta   90.00
_cell.angle_gamma   90.00
#
_symmetry.space_group_name_H-M   'P 1'
#
loop_
_entity.id
_entity.type
_entity.pdbx_description
1 polymer ?
#
loop_
_entity_poly.entity_id
_entity_poly.type
_entity_poly.pdbx_seq_one_letter_code
_entity_poly.pdbx_strand_id
1 'polypeptide(L)' 'MPLKMLKFGTNVDLSDDVKWKAQIQELSKMPPFCRIIAGCNMLSHLGHTVLGMNTTQLYMK' A
#
# COMPACT_ATOMS: atom_id res chain seq x y z
N MET A 1 5.12 -32.96 18.58
CA MET A 1 4.09 -32.03 19.13
C MET A 1 3.24 -31.55 17.97
N PRO A 2 1.90 -31.52 18.07
CA PRO A 2 1.07 -30.95 17.00
C PRO A 2 1.26 -29.43 16.93
N LEU A 3 1.47 -28.90 15.72
CA LEU A 3 1.59 -27.47 15.47
C LEU A 3 0.20 -26.82 15.40
N LYS A 4 0.05 -25.64 16.00
CA LYS A 4 -1.20 -24.85 15.93
C LYS A 4 -1.32 -24.17 14.57
N MET A 5 -2.46 -24.34 13.91
CA MET A 5 -2.79 -23.60 12.69
C MET A 5 -3.01 -22.12 12.99
N LEU A 6 -2.38 -21.26 12.20
CA LEU A 6 -2.53 -19.81 12.24
C LEU A 6 -3.17 -19.32 10.93
N LYS A 7 -3.77 -18.13 10.98
CA LYS A 7 -4.31 -17.43 9.80
C LYS A 7 -3.55 -16.13 9.63
N PHE A 8 -3.30 -15.75 8.38
CA PHE A 8 -2.59 -14.53 8.02
C PHE A 8 -3.39 -13.74 6.98
N GLY A 9 -3.78 -12.52 7.32
CA GLY A 9 -4.45 -11.61 6.39
C GLY A 9 -3.41 -10.93 5.52
N THR A 10 -3.39 -11.24 4.23
CA THR A 10 -2.40 -10.71 3.29
C THR A 10 -3.10 -9.93 2.18
N ASN A 11 -2.36 -9.00 1.57
CA ASN A 11 -2.77 -8.30 0.34
C ASN A 11 -4.10 -7.54 0.47
N VAL A 12 -4.37 -6.95 1.64
CA VAL A 12 -5.56 -6.10 1.82
C VAL A 12 -5.39 -4.84 0.99
N ASP A 13 -6.30 -4.62 0.04
CA ASP A 13 -6.22 -3.53 -0.91
C ASP A 13 -6.69 -2.19 -0.32
N LEU A 14 -5.81 -1.20 -0.38
CA LEU A 14 -6.04 0.17 0.05
C LEU A 14 -5.98 1.17 -1.12
N SER A 15 -6.24 0.74 -2.37
CA SER A 15 -6.18 1.62 -3.55
C SER A 15 -7.32 2.63 -3.69
N ASP A 16 -8.40 2.49 -2.92
CA ASP A 16 -9.53 3.43 -2.95
C ASP A 16 -9.24 4.66 -2.06
N ASP A 17 -8.85 5.76 -2.70
CA ASP A 17 -8.51 7.03 -2.05
C ASP A 17 -9.68 7.68 -1.30
N VAL A 18 -10.93 7.38 -1.68
CA VAL A 18 -12.11 7.92 -0.99
C VAL A 18 -12.33 7.14 0.29
N LYS A 19 -12.26 5.82 0.22
CA LYS A 19 -12.44 4.93 1.36
C LYS A 19 -11.32 5.06 2.41
N TRP A 20 -10.08 5.26 1.96
CA TRP A 20 -8.88 5.26 2.81
C TRP A 20 -8.17 6.61 2.89
N LYS A 21 -8.89 7.70 2.62
CA LYS A 21 -8.36 9.07 2.52
C LYS A 21 -7.40 9.45 3.66
N ALA A 22 -7.82 9.22 4.91
CA ALA A 22 -7.03 9.62 6.08
C ALA A 22 -5.69 8.86 6.14
N GLN A 23 -5.71 7.57 5.86
CA GLN A 23 -4.53 6.71 5.88
C GLN A 23 -3.55 7.09 4.77
N ILE A 24 -4.05 7.33 3.56
CA ILE A 24 -3.23 7.71 2.40
C ILE A 24 -2.61 9.10 2.57
N GLN A 25 -3.36 10.03 3.17
CA GLN A 25 -2.84 11.36 3.54
C GLN A 25 -1.72 11.27 4.58
N GLU A 26 -1.80 10.33 5.53
CA GLU A 26 -0.72 10.11 6.50
C GLU A 26 0.56 9.64 5.82
N LEU A 27 0.47 8.70 4.88
CA LEU A 27 1.60 8.22 4.09
C LEU A 27 2.25 9.32 3.24
N SER A 28 1.49 10.34 2.86
CA SER A 28 2.01 11.49 2.09
C SER A 28 2.97 12.38 2.88
N LYS A 29 3.03 12.24 4.21
CA LYS A 29 4.00 12.95 5.08
C LYS A 29 5.41 12.36 4.99
N MET A 30 5.58 11.17 4.44
CA MET A 30 6.90 10.55 4.27
C MET A 30 7.82 11.39 3.36
N PRO A 31 9.15 11.22 3.45
CA PRO A 31 10.08 11.81 2.49
C PRO A 31 9.75 11.37 1.04
N PRO A 32 9.98 12.21 0.01
CA PRO A 32 9.57 11.93 -1.35
C PRO A 32 10.03 10.57 -1.90
N PHE A 33 11.26 10.14 -1.59
CA PHE A 33 11.80 8.87 -2.06
C PHE A 33 11.11 7.62 -1.45
N CYS A 34 10.30 7.79 -0.40
CA CYS A 34 9.53 6.74 0.25
C CYS A 34 8.03 6.78 -0.12
N ARG A 35 7.55 7.83 -0.80
CA ARG A 35 6.12 7.97 -1.09
C ARG A 35 5.70 7.02 -2.21
N ILE A 36 4.45 6.58 -2.14
CA ILE A 36 3.80 5.79 -3.19
C ILE A 36 3.78 6.57 -4.51
N ILE A 37 3.45 7.87 -4.44
CA ILE A 37 3.45 8.78 -5.57
C ILE A 37 4.51 9.87 -5.34
N ALA A 38 5.50 9.93 -6.24
CA ALA A 38 6.55 10.94 -6.23
C ALA A 38 7.17 11.10 -7.62
N GLY A 39 7.67 12.29 -7.94
CA GLY A 39 8.34 12.54 -9.24
C GLY A 39 9.58 11.68 -9.46
N CYS A 40 10.26 11.25 -8.39
CA CYS A 40 11.41 10.36 -8.42
C CYS A 40 11.06 8.86 -8.44
N ASN A 41 9.78 8.49 -8.41
CA ASN A 41 9.33 7.09 -8.47
C ASN A 41 8.86 6.73 -9.89
N MET A 42 9.56 5.81 -10.56
CA MET A 42 9.20 5.36 -11.92
C MET A 42 7.78 4.80 -12.01
N LEU A 43 7.26 4.17 -10.95
CA LEU A 43 5.91 3.60 -10.94
C LEU A 43 4.81 4.69 -10.98
N SER A 44 5.12 5.93 -10.60
CA SER A 44 4.21 7.07 -10.71
C SER A 44 3.97 7.51 -12.16
N HIS A 45 4.84 7.12 -13.10
CA HIS A 45 4.79 7.54 -14.50
C HIS A 45 4.10 6.52 -15.43
N LEU A 46 3.59 5.40 -14.90
CA LEU A 46 2.93 4.36 -15.69
C LEU A 46 1.58 4.79 -16.30
N GLY A 47 0.95 5.84 -15.77
CA GLY A 47 -0.36 6.32 -16.21
C GLY A 47 -1.54 5.40 -15.90
N HIS A 48 -1.30 4.28 -15.21
CA HIS A 48 -2.33 3.33 -14.76
C HIS A 48 -1.95 2.68 -13.42
N THR A 49 -2.95 2.09 -12.78
CA THR A 49 -2.81 1.44 -11.48
C THR A 49 -2.20 0.04 -11.61
N VAL A 50 -1.24 -0.28 -10.74
CA VAL A 50 -0.68 -1.61 -10.53
C VAL A 50 -0.84 -1.94 -9.04
N LEU A 51 -1.85 -2.75 -8.73
CA LEU A 51 -2.26 -3.05 -7.36
C LEU A 51 -1.10 -3.62 -6.53
N GLY A 52 -0.87 -3.04 -5.35
CA GLY A 52 0.20 -3.42 -4.42
C GLY A 52 1.60 -2.94 -4.80
N MET A 53 1.75 -2.29 -5.95
CA MET A 53 3.02 -1.72 -6.40
C MET A 53 2.98 -0.18 -6.31
N ASN A 54 2.04 0.44 -7.01
CA ASN A 54 1.78 1.89 -6.91
C ASN A 54 0.50 2.21 -6.12
N THR A 55 -0.01 1.21 -5.38
CA THR A 55 -1.08 1.36 -4.38
C THR A 55 -0.67 0.70 -3.07
N THR A 56 -1.25 1.16 -1.97
CA THR A 56 -0.96 0.60 -0.64
C THR A 56 -1.55 -0.81 -0.50
N GLN A 57 -0.76 -1.73 0.06
CA GLN A 57 -1.24 -3.02 0.56
C GLN A 57 -1.02 -3.12 2.06
N LEU A 58 -2.01 -3.64 2.78
CA LEU A 58 -1.95 -3.90 4.20
C LEU A 58 -1.92 -5.41 4.50
N TYR A 59 -1.23 -5.76 5.58
CA TYR A 59 -1.09 -7.11 6.08
C TYR A 59 -1.54 -7.16 7.55
N MET A 60 -2.34 -8.15 7.92
CA MET A 60 -2.85 -8.41 9.27
C MET A 60 -2.20 -9.69 9.79
N LYS A 61 -1.23 -9.55 10.71
CA LYS A 61 -0.47 -10.64 11.32
C LYS A 61 -0.92 -10.90 12.74
#